data_AF-A0A933ARZ9-F1
#
_entry.id   AF-A0A933ARZ9-F1
#
_cell.length_a   1.000
_cell.length_b   1.000
_cell.length_c   1.000
_cell.angle_alpha   90.00
_cell.angle_beta   90.00
_cell.angle_gamma   90.00
#
_symmetry.space_group_name_H-M   'P 1'
#
loop_
_entity.id
_entity.type
_entity.pdbx_description
1 polymer ?
#
loop_
_entity_poly.entity_id
_entity_poly.type
_entity_poly.pdbx_seq_one_letter_code
_entity_poly.pdbx_strand_id
1 'polypeptide(L)' 'MIEKITLEECTGCGVCVDVCPMDVLRMEGDYPAIKYPIDCMTCFNCEMDCPTQAIYVNAERAKKIPLPW' A
#
# COMPACT_ATOMS: atom_id res chain seq x y z
N MET A 1 0.58 -0.54 -8.20
CA MET A 1 -0.02 -1.09 -6.97
C MET A 1 1.04 -1.00 -5.89
N ILE A 2 0.71 -1.11 -4.59
CA ILE A 2 1.76 -1.27 -3.56
C ILE A 2 2.56 -2.52 -3.92
N GLU A 3 3.82 -2.32 -4.29
CA GLU A 3 4.71 -3.38 -4.81
C GLU A 3 5.64 -3.87 -3.71
N LYS A 4 6.13 -2.95 -2.87
CA LYS A 4 7.08 -3.26 -1.81
C LYS A 4 6.86 -2.41 -0.56
N ILE A 5 7.06 -3.02 0.60
CA ILE A 5 7.22 -2.35 1.90
C ILE A 5 8.58 -2.79 2.46
N THR A 6 9.49 -1.84 2.67
CA THR A 6 10.82 -2.05 3.21
C THR A 6 10.76 -2.04 4.74
N LEU A 7 10.68 -3.22 5.35
CA LEU A 7 10.47 -3.36 6.81
C LEU A 7 11.63 -2.82 7.65
N GLU A 8 12.85 -2.79 7.12
CA GLU A 8 14.03 -2.19 7.76
C GLU A 8 13.93 -0.67 7.95
N GLU A 9 13.18 0.02 7.08
CA GLU A 9 12.92 1.47 7.17
C GLU A 9 11.55 1.78 7.78
N CYS A 10 10.70 0.75 7.96
CA CYS A 10 9.36 0.91 8.51
C CYS A 10 9.44 1.04 10.03
N THR A 11 8.84 2.11 10.57
CA THR A 11 8.79 2.36 12.01
C THR A 11 7.51 1.81 12.67
N GLY A 12 6.61 1.20 11.91
CA GLY A 12 5.33 0.71 12.44
C GLY A 12 4.32 1.82 12.77
N CYS A 13 4.53 3.05 12.27
CA CYS A 13 3.72 4.21 12.65
C CYS A 13 2.23 4.16 12.27
N GLY A 14 1.83 3.27 11.35
CA GLY A 14 0.43 3.09 10.96
C GLY A 14 -0.14 4.14 9.99
N VAL A 15 0.56 5.23 9.69
CA VAL A 15 0.07 6.33 8.82
C VAL A 15 -0.43 5.81 7.45
N CYS A 16 0.27 4.85 6.87
CA CYS A 16 -0.10 4.24 5.59
C CYS A 16 -1.46 3.53 5.60
N VAL A 17 -1.88 3.00 6.76
CA VAL A 17 -3.20 2.38 6.97
C VAL A 17 -4.27 3.46 7.05
N ASP A 18 -4.02 4.51 7.85
CA ASP A 18 -4.97 5.60 8.06
C ASP A 18 -5.27 6.40 6.80
N VAL A 19 -4.26 6.61 5.95
CA VAL A 19 -4.40 7.40 4.73
C VAL A 19 -4.95 6.60 3.54
N CYS A 20 -5.08 5.27 3.67
CA CYS A 20 -5.52 4.43 2.57
C CYS A 20 -7.05 4.54 2.39
N PRO A 21 -7.57 5.20 1.34
CA PRO A 21 -9.02 5.36 1.17
C PRO A 21 -9.74 4.04 0.84
N MET A 22 -8.99 3.03 0.41
CA MET A 22 -9.49 1.71 0.00
C MET A 22 -9.29 0.64 1.10
N ASP A 23 -8.76 1.01 2.28
CA ASP A 23 -8.50 0.08 3.40
C ASP A 23 -7.68 -1.17 3.00
N VAL A 24 -6.72 -0.98 2.07
CA VAL A 24 -5.91 -2.09 1.51
C VAL A 24 -4.86 -2.61 2.48
N LEU A 25 -4.39 -1.72 3.36
CA LEU A 25 -3.35 -1.99 4.35
C LEU A 25 -4.00 -2.18 5.72
N ARG A 26 -3.50 -3.10 6.53
CA ARG A 26 -3.87 -3.23 7.94
C ARG A 26 -2.65 -3.49 8.80
N MET A 27 -2.66 -3.01 10.03
CA MET A 27 -1.61 -3.34 10.99
C MET A 27 -1.73 -4.81 11.41
N GLU A 28 -0.64 -5.56 11.26
CA GLU A 28 -0.47 -6.90 11.82
C GLU A 28 0.71 -6.90 12.79
N GLY A 29 0.41 -6.79 14.08
CA GLY A 29 1.43 -6.54 15.10
C GLY A 29 2.02 -5.14 14.91
N ASP A 30 3.35 -5.07 14.83
CA ASP A 30 4.07 -3.79 14.76
C ASP A 30 4.21 -3.24 13.32
N TYR A 31 3.84 -4.01 12.28
CA TYR A 31 4.05 -3.62 10.88
C TYR A 31 2.77 -3.66 10.03
N PRO A 32 2.66 -2.79 9.01
CA PRO A 32 1.55 -2.84 8.08
C PRO A 32 1.67 -4.05 7.12
N ALA A 33 0.56 -4.72 6.89
CA ALA A 33 0.40 -5.81 5.94
C ALA A 33 -0.64 -5.47 4.88
N ILE A 34 -0.40 -5.93 3.65
CA ILE A 34 -1.29 -5.69 2.51
C ILE A 34 -2.35 -6.80 2.49
N LYS A 35 -3.61 -6.46 2.80
CA LYS A 35 -4.72 -7.43 2.84
C LYS A 35 -5.48 -7.53 1.52
N TYR A 36 -5.74 -6.39 0.87
CA TYR A 36 -6.57 -6.32 -0.33
C TYR A 36 -5.84 -5.66 -1.51
N PRO A 37 -4.73 -6.26 -2.00
CA PRO A 37 -3.86 -5.60 -3.00
C PRO A 37 -4.61 -5.21 -4.28
N ILE A 38 -5.64 -5.96 -4.67
CA ILE A 38 -6.42 -5.72 -5.88
C ILE A 38 -7.24 -4.42 -5.84
N ASP A 39 -7.61 -3.97 -4.65
CA ASP A 39 -8.42 -2.77 -4.45
C ASP A 39 -7.55 -1.50 -4.44
N CYS A 40 -6.22 -1.64 -4.38
CA CYS A 40 -5.27 -0.54 -4.47
C CYS A 40 -5.48 0.27 -5.76
N MET A 41 -5.88 1.53 -5.62
CA MET A 41 -6.13 2.45 -6.73
C MET A 41 -4.88 3.18 -7.23
N THR A 42 -3.68 2.82 -6.74
CA THR A 42 -2.43 3.50 -7.09
C THR A 42 -2.53 5.03 -6.92
N CYS A 43 -3.09 5.48 -5.79
CA CYS A 43 -3.20 6.90 -5.46
C CYS A 43 -1.91 7.51 -4.88
N PHE A 44 -0.93 6.67 -4.51
CA PHE A 44 0.36 7.08 -3.93
C PHE A 44 0.30 7.72 -2.54
N ASN A 45 -0.87 7.92 -1.92
CA ASN A 45 -0.97 8.51 -0.57
C ASN A 45 -0.11 7.77 0.46
N CYS A 46 -0.18 6.43 0.50
CA CYS A 46 0.63 5.65 1.44
C CYS A 46 2.15 5.78 1.25
N GLU A 47 2.61 6.13 0.05
CA GLU A 47 4.03 6.39 -0.24
C GLU A 47 4.40 7.84 0.08
N MET A 48 3.56 8.80 -0.30
CA MET A 48 3.75 10.24 -0.09
C MET A 48 3.73 10.62 1.40
N ASP A 49 2.81 10.03 2.18
CA ASP A 49 2.65 10.32 3.60
C ASP A 49 3.52 9.43 4.50
N CYS A 50 4.28 8.48 3.93
CA CYS A 50 5.20 7.67 4.71
C CYS A 50 6.41 8.51 5.16
N PRO A 51 6.61 8.74 6.47
CA PRO A 51 7.68 9.61 6.96
C PRO A 51 9.08 9.07 6.68
N THR A 52 9.21 7.75 6.52
CA THR A 52 10.47 7.07 6.20
C THR A 52 10.55 6.59 4.75
N GLN A 53 9.53 6.89 3.93
CA GLN A 53 9.44 6.45 2.54
C GLN A 53 9.62 4.92 2.37
N ALA A 54 9.22 4.14 3.37
CA ALA A 54 9.37 2.69 3.39
C ALA A 54 8.42 1.94 2.45
N ILE A 55 7.53 2.63 1.74
CA ILE A 55 6.50 2.03 0.87
C ILE A 55 6.75 2.48 -0.56
N TYR A 56 6.74 1.52 -1.49
CA TYR A 56 6.83 1.79 -2.92
C TYR A 56 5.55 1.34 -3.64
N VAL A 57 4.93 2.29 -4.36
CA VAL A 57 3.76 2.06 -5.19
C VAL A 57 4.16 2.11 -6.66
N ASN A 58 3.98 0.99 -7.36
CA ASN A 58 4.12 0.96 -8.81
C ASN A 58 2.94 1.71 -9.47
N ALA A 59 3.16 2.47 -10.54
CA ALA A 59 2.08 3.13 -11.28
C ALA A 59 1.16 2.16 -12.03
N GLU A 60 1.63 0.94 -12.31
CA GLU A 60 0.85 -0.09 -12.98
C GLU A 60 -0.01 -0.89 -11.99
N ARG A 61 -1.26 -1.17 -12.38
CA ARG A 61 -2.09 -2.16 -11.68
C ARG A 61 -1.74 -3.55 -12.20
N ALA A 62 -1.17 -4.39 -11.32
CA ALA A 62 -0.66 -5.73 -11.64
C ALA A 62 -1.70 -6.71 -12.21
N LYS A 63 -3.01 -6.42 -12.11
CA LYS A 63 -4.07 -7.23 -12.73
C LYS A 63 -4.76 -6.43 -13.84
N LYS A 64 -4.41 -6.74 -15.09
CA LYS A 64 -5.30 -6.51 -16.23
C LYS A 64 -6.51 -7.42 -16.02
N ILE A 65 -7.61 -6.88 -15.51
CA ILE A 65 -8.88 -7.58 -15.54
C ILE A 65 -9.24 -7.65 -17.04
N PRO A 66 -9.33 -8.85 -17.65
CA PRO A 66 -9.86 -8.93 -19.00
C PRO A 66 -11.29 -8.38 -18.93
N LEU A 67 -11.51 -7.27 -19.64
CA LEU A 67 -12.83 -6.64 -19.70
C LEU A 67 -13.77 -7.64 -20.39
N PRO A 68 -14.95 -7.93 -19.83
CA PRO A 68 -15.81 -9.03 -20.27
C PRO A 68 -16.65 -8.69 -21.52
N TRP A 69 -16.13 -7.89 -22.46
CA TRP A 69 -16.74 -7.74 -23.78
C TRP A 69 -16.05 -8.62 -24.82
#